data_AF-A0A8C1B4Z8-F1
#
_entry.id   AF-A0A8C1B4Z8-F1
#
_cell.length_a   1.000
_cell.length_b   1.000
_cell.length_c   1.000
_cell.angle_alpha   90.00
_cell.angle_beta   90.00
_cell.angle_gamma   90.00
#
_symmetry.space_group_name_H-M   'P 1'
#
loop_
_entity.id
_entity.type
_entity.pdbx_description
1 polymer ?
#
loop_
_entity_poly.entity_id
_entity_poly.type
_entity_poly.pdbx_seq_one_letter_code
_entity_poly.pdbx_strand_id
1 'polypeptide(L)'
;GCDMNPGGRRLKQWLIEQINSNIYNGLLWEDENRTMFRIPWKHAGKQDYNQEVDASIFKAWAIFKGKFKEGDKAEPATWKTRLRCALNKSPDFEEVTDRSQLDISEPYKVYRIVPEEEQKCTCVLCCFFIFPRNNRNSTEANSYADMY
;
A
#
# COMPACT_ATOMS: atom_id res chain seq x y z
N GLY A 1 12.61 -23.64 -12.45
CA GLY A 1 12.64 -22.18 -12.29
C GLY A 1 11.26 -21.68 -12.60
N CYS A 2 10.52 -21.23 -11.61
CA CYS A 2 9.11 -20.86 -11.75
C CYS A 2 8.99 -19.41 -12.24
N ASP A 3 8.66 -19.32 -13.53
CA ASP A 3 7.78 -18.37 -14.21
C ASP A 3 7.61 -16.97 -13.59
N MET A 4 8.46 -16.06 -14.06
CA MET A 4 8.24 -14.62 -14.04
C MET A 4 7.12 -14.27 -15.02
N ASN A 5 5.89 -14.13 -14.51
CA ASN A 5 4.83 -13.43 -15.22
C ASN A 5 4.85 -11.94 -14.80
N PRO A 6 5.21 -10.99 -15.69
CA PRO A 6 5.33 -9.57 -15.33
C PRO A 6 3.98 -8.94 -14.93
N GLY A 7 2.85 -9.51 -15.37
CA GLY A 7 1.50 -9.02 -15.03
C GLY A 7 0.89 -9.66 -13.78
N GLY A 8 1.52 -10.71 -13.22
CA GLY A 8 0.96 -11.54 -12.16
C GLY A 8 1.69 -11.50 -10.82
N ARG A 9 2.77 -10.71 -10.65
CA ARG A 9 3.49 -10.73 -9.36
C ARG A 9 2.59 -10.18 -8.26
N ARG A 10 2.50 -10.95 -7.17
CA ARG A 10 1.78 -10.59 -5.94
C ARG A 10 2.46 -9.40 -5.25
N LEU A 11 1.68 -8.60 -4.52
CA LEU A 11 2.18 -7.45 -3.76
C LEU A 11 3.38 -7.82 -2.88
N LYS A 12 3.30 -8.98 -2.20
CA LYS A 12 4.37 -9.56 -1.37
C LYS A 12 5.72 -9.59 -2.08
N GLN A 13 5.80 -10.29 -3.21
CA GLN A 13 7.05 -10.46 -3.95
C GLN A 13 7.62 -9.12 -4.41
N TRP A 14 6.77 -8.26 -4.97
CA TRP A 14 7.19 -6.94 -5.45
C TRP A 14 7.74 -6.07 -4.32
N LEU A 15 7.06 -6.04 -3.17
CA LEU A 15 7.45 -5.20 -2.04
C LEU A 15 8.77 -5.67 -1.41
N ILE A 16 8.96 -6.99 -1.28
CA ILE A 16 10.23 -7.58 -0.83
C ILE A 16 11.39 -7.13 -1.73
N GLU A 17 11.21 -7.17 -3.05
CA GLU A 17 12.21 -6.68 -4.01
C GLU A 17 12.51 -5.19 -3.80
N GLN A 18 11.49 -4.37 -3.52
CA GLN A 18 11.66 -2.92 -3.28
C GLN A 18 12.35 -2.62 -1.94
N ILE A 19 12.12 -3.41 -0.89
CA ILE A 19 12.83 -3.25 0.38
C ILE A 19 14.28 -3.68 0.20
N ASN A 20 14.52 -4.80 -0.48
CA ASN A 20 15.88 -5.31 -0.72
C ASN A 20 16.73 -4.40 -1.62
N SER A 21 16.10 -3.60 -2.48
CA SER A 21 16.84 -2.67 -3.35
C SER A 21 17.45 -1.49 -2.59
N ASN A 22 16.93 -1.16 -1.39
CA ASN A 22 17.36 0.00 -0.59
C ASN A 22 17.34 1.34 -1.36
N ILE A 23 16.51 1.46 -2.39
CA ILE A 23 16.39 2.68 -3.22
C ILE A 23 15.51 3.72 -2.51
N TYR A 24 14.55 3.28 -1.70
CA TYR A 24 13.55 4.15 -1.07
C TYR A 24 13.93 4.45 0.37
N ASN A 25 14.22 5.71 0.67
CA ASN A 25 14.57 6.14 2.02
C ASN A 25 13.44 5.80 3.02
N GLY A 26 13.82 5.17 4.13
CA GLY A 26 12.89 4.74 5.18
C GLY A 26 12.14 3.44 4.90
N LEU A 27 12.24 2.85 3.70
CA LEU A 27 11.70 1.52 3.39
C LEU A 27 12.76 0.46 3.68
N LEU A 28 12.67 -0.20 4.84
CA LEU A 28 13.75 -1.05 5.35
C LEU A 28 13.17 -2.26 6.10
N TRP A 29 13.96 -3.34 6.17
CA TRP A 29 13.69 -4.43 7.12
C TRP A 29 13.96 -3.96 8.55
N GLU A 30 13.04 -4.29 9.45
CA GLU A 30 13.16 -4.04 10.88
C GLU A 30 13.83 -5.22 11.61
N ASP A 31 13.85 -6.41 10.98
CA ASP A 31 14.44 -7.62 11.53
C ASP A 31 15.37 -8.33 10.52
N GLU A 32 16.35 -9.08 11.03
CA GLU A 32 17.28 -9.85 10.20
C GLU A 32 16.60 -11.01 9.47
N ASN A 33 15.51 -11.53 10.04
CA ASN A 33 14.72 -12.61 9.47
C ASN A 33 13.86 -12.16 8.28
N ARG A 34 13.83 -10.85 7.96
CA ARG A 34 13.05 -10.26 6.88
C ARG A 34 11.56 -10.62 6.95
N THR A 35 11.02 -10.56 8.18
CA THR A 35 9.60 -10.79 8.44
C THR A 35 8.86 -9.50 8.76
N MET A 36 9.56 -8.43 9.15
CA MET A 36 8.99 -7.13 9.46
C MET A 36 9.72 -6.03 8.71
N PHE A 37 8.96 -5.09 8.15
CA PHE A 37 9.52 -3.95 7.44
C PHE A 37 8.75 -2.70 7.79
N ARG A 38 9.38 -1.55 7.59
CA ARG A 38 8.75 -0.24 7.75
C ARG A 38 8.56 0.47 6.42
N ILE A 39 7.48 1.23 6.28
CA ILE A 39 7.20 2.11 5.15
C ILE A 39 7.11 3.56 5.66
N PRO A 40 7.80 4.53 5.04
CA PRO A 40 7.65 5.95 5.36
C PRO A 40 6.20 6.41 5.11
N TRP A 41 5.62 7.15 6.05
CA TRP A 41 4.20 7.50 6.06
C TRP A 41 3.89 9.00 6.16
N LYS A 42 4.83 9.85 5.72
CA LYS A 42 4.69 11.31 5.76
C LYS A 42 3.36 11.81 5.17
N HIS A 43 2.78 12.81 5.83
CA HIS A 43 1.52 13.41 5.42
C HIS A 43 1.78 14.48 4.34
N ALA A 44 1.06 14.40 3.22
CA ALA A 44 1.21 15.33 2.10
C ALA A 44 0.90 16.80 2.41
N GLY A 45 0.24 17.08 3.55
CA GLY A 45 -0.04 18.45 4.01
C GLY A 45 1.09 19.09 4.83
N LYS A 46 2.20 18.38 5.09
CA LYS A 46 3.36 18.93 5.79
C LYS A 46 4.19 19.80 4.84
N GLN A 47 4.73 20.92 5.32
CA GLN A 47 5.50 21.87 4.49
C GLN A 47 6.80 21.27 3.92
N ASP A 48 7.36 20.28 4.62
CA ASP A 48 8.57 19.55 4.27
C ASP A 48 8.26 18.22 3.52
N TYR A 49 7.04 18.07 2.99
CA TYR A 49 6.68 16.93 2.15
C TYR A 49 7.26 17.10 0.74
N ASN A 50 8.16 16.21 0.36
CA ASN A 50 8.71 16.11 -0.98
C ASN A 50 8.03 14.97 -1.73
N GLN A 51 7.16 15.31 -2.66
CA GLN A 51 6.45 14.33 -3.49
C GLN A 51 7.38 13.31 -4.18
N GLU A 52 8.55 13.73 -4.66
CA GLU A 52 9.44 12.83 -5.40
C GLU A 52 10.05 11.78 -4.49
N VAL A 53 10.35 12.15 -3.25
CA VAL A 53 10.98 11.28 -2.24
C VAL A 53 9.92 10.53 -1.45
N ASP A 54 8.98 11.23 -0.83
CA ASP A 54 7.96 10.66 0.05
C ASP A 54 6.91 9.83 -0.71
N ALA A 55 6.68 10.15 -1.99
CA ALA A 55 5.76 9.37 -2.83
C ALA A 55 6.44 8.34 -3.74
N SER A 56 7.77 8.20 -3.67
CA SER A 56 8.57 7.34 -4.55
C SER A 56 8.09 5.89 -4.59
N ILE A 57 7.97 5.23 -3.43
CA ILE A 57 7.51 3.83 -3.35
C ILE A 57 6.04 3.67 -3.81
N PHE A 58 5.19 4.66 -3.50
CA PHE A 58 3.80 4.65 -3.94
C PHE A 58 3.69 4.82 -5.47
N LYS A 59 4.51 5.69 -6.05
CA LYS A 59 4.64 5.88 -7.51
C LYS A 59 5.13 4.59 -8.18
N ALA A 60 6.17 3.96 -7.62
CA ALA A 60 6.70 2.70 -8.14
C ALA A 60 5.64 1.59 -8.16
N TRP A 61 4.78 1.50 -7.14
CA TRP A 61 3.66 0.56 -7.14
C TRP A 61 2.65 0.85 -8.26
N ALA A 62 2.34 2.13 -8.49
CA ALA A 62 1.42 2.54 -9.54
C ALA A 62 1.97 2.21 -10.95
N ILE A 63 3.27 2.43 -11.17
CA ILE A 63 3.99 2.03 -12.39
C ILE A 63 3.94 0.50 -12.54
N PHE A 64 4.28 -0.22 -11.47
CA PHE A 64 4.32 -1.69 -11.47
C PHE A 64 2.96 -2.32 -11.83
N LYS A 65 1.85 -1.73 -11.34
CA LYS A 65 0.49 -2.17 -11.71
C LYS A 65 0.02 -1.68 -13.08
N GLY A 66 0.86 -0.95 -13.83
CA GLY A 66 0.53 -0.38 -15.14
C GLY A 66 -0.56 0.69 -15.06
N LYS A 67 -0.79 1.29 -13.89
CA LYS A 67 -1.82 2.31 -13.67
C LYS A 67 -1.29 3.74 -13.70
N PHE A 68 -0.01 3.90 -14.04
CA PHE A 68 0.66 5.17 -14.26
C PHE A 68 1.77 4.96 -15.29
N LYS A 69 1.87 5.84 -16.28
CA LYS A 69 2.97 5.91 -17.23
C LYS A 69 3.74 7.22 -17.06
N GLU A 70 5.03 7.20 -17.37
CA GLU A 70 5.86 8.39 -17.34
C GLU A 70 5.35 9.42 -18.36
N GLY A 71 4.87 10.57 -17.86
CA GLY A 71 4.14 11.58 -18.64
C GLY A 71 2.67 11.77 -18.22
N ASP A 72 2.09 10.83 -17.47
CA ASP A 72 0.76 11.01 -16.87
C ASP A 72 0.83 12.03 -15.72
N LYS A 73 -0.30 12.68 -15.43
CA LYS A 73 -0.41 13.60 -14.29
C LYS A 73 -0.09 12.84 -12.99
N ALA A 74 0.91 13.33 -12.26
CA ALA A 74 1.29 12.75 -10.98
C ALA A 74 0.22 12.98 -9.92
N GLU A 75 -0.28 11.91 -9.31
CA GLU A 75 -1.29 11.96 -8.25
C GLU A 75 -0.83 11.17 -7.01
N PRO A 76 0.01 11.78 -6.15
CA PRO A 76 0.60 11.10 -4.99
C PRO A 76 -0.45 10.54 -4.03
N ALA A 77 -1.56 11.26 -3.84
CA ALA A 77 -2.67 10.82 -2.99
C ALA A 77 -3.32 9.54 -3.53
N THR A 78 -3.50 9.44 -4.85
CA THR A 78 -4.04 8.25 -5.53
C THR A 78 -3.09 7.06 -5.37
N TRP A 79 -1.80 7.28 -5.56
CA TRP A 79 -0.78 6.23 -5.41
C TRP A 79 -0.70 5.69 -3.99
N LYS A 80 -0.62 6.57 -2.98
CA LYS A 80 -0.60 6.20 -1.55
C LYS A 80 -1.85 5.41 -1.17
N THR A 81 -3.02 5.86 -1.62
CA THR A 81 -4.30 5.17 -1.37
C THR A 81 -4.28 3.76 -1.94
N ARG A 82 -3.78 3.57 -3.17
CA ARG A 82 -3.72 2.26 -3.83
C ARG A 82 -2.82 1.28 -3.12
N LEU A 83 -1.61 1.68 -2.72
CA LEU A 83 -0.70 0.79 -2.01
C LEU A 83 -1.27 0.41 -0.64
N ARG A 84 -1.79 1.39 0.12
CA ARG A 84 -2.44 1.14 1.41
C ARG A 84 -3.59 0.15 1.29
N CYS A 85 -4.48 0.32 0.32
CA CYS A 85 -5.57 -0.63 0.09
C CYS A 85 -5.06 -2.01 -0.30
N ALA A 86 -3.96 -2.11 -1.05
CA ALA A 86 -3.38 -3.39 -1.43
C ALA A 86 -2.78 -4.11 -0.21
N LEU A 87 -2.08 -3.39 0.68
CA LEU A 87 -1.55 -3.91 1.94
C LEU A 87 -2.69 -4.40 2.85
N ASN A 88 -3.69 -3.55 3.11
CA ASN A 88 -4.79 -3.87 4.01
C ASN A 88 -5.70 -5.01 3.52
N LYS A 89 -5.77 -5.23 2.21
CA LYS A 89 -6.57 -6.33 1.61
C LYS A 89 -5.80 -7.63 1.48
N SER A 90 -4.47 -7.58 1.58
CA SER A 90 -3.62 -8.74 1.35
C SER A 90 -3.48 -9.52 2.66
N PRO A 91 -3.80 -10.82 2.68
CA PRO A 91 -3.62 -11.66 3.86
C PRO A 91 -2.13 -11.90 4.15
N ASP A 92 -1.24 -11.58 3.20
CA ASP A 92 0.21 -11.68 3.36
C ASP A 92 0.79 -10.64 4.32
N PHE A 93 0.03 -9.60 4.69
CA PHE A 93 0.52 -8.48 5.48
C PHE A 93 -0.38 -8.20 6.67
N GLU A 94 0.26 -7.84 7.78
CA GLU A 94 -0.38 -7.38 9.00
C GLU A 94 0.27 -6.08 9.45
N GLU A 95 -0.53 -5.04 9.72
CA GLU A 95 0.00 -3.78 10.26
C GLU A 95 0.32 -3.96 11.75
N VAL A 96 1.57 -3.70 12.14
CA VAL A 96 2.02 -3.72 13.54
C VAL A 96 1.95 -2.29 14.06
N THR A 97 0.76 -1.88 14.48
CA THR A 97 0.50 -0.50 14.96
C THR A 97 1.35 -0.14 16.16
N ASP A 98 1.63 -1.10 17.04
CA ASP A 98 2.40 -0.89 18.27
C ASP A 98 3.85 -0.46 18.01
N ARG A 99 4.37 -0.81 16.83
CA ARG A 99 5.73 -0.43 16.38
C ARG A 99 5.73 0.75 15.41
N SER A 100 4.56 1.15 14.91
CA SER A 100 4.43 2.27 13.99
C SER A 100 4.61 3.60 14.73
N GLN A 101 5.37 4.53 14.15
CA GLN A 101 5.67 5.82 14.76
C GLN A 101 5.20 6.93 13.82
N LEU A 102 4.07 7.58 14.15
CA LEU A 102 3.48 8.63 13.31
C LEU A 102 3.71 10.05 13.85
N ASP A 103 4.14 10.18 15.12
CA ASP A 103 4.30 11.46 15.81
C ASP A 103 5.75 12.00 15.81
N ILE A 104 6.65 11.33 15.10
CA ILE A 104 8.06 11.75 14.95
C ILE A 104 8.27 12.57 13.67
N SER A 105 9.46 13.16 13.51
CA SER A 105 9.81 13.98 12.34
C SER A 105 9.69 13.22 11.01
N GLU A 106 10.14 11.97 11.00
CA GLU A 106 10.10 11.08 9.84
C GLU A 106 9.17 9.89 10.15
N PRO A 107 7.84 10.07 10.01
CA PRO A 107 6.87 9.08 10.44
C PRO A 107 6.89 7.85 9.56
N TYR A 108 6.65 6.68 10.16
CA TYR A 108 6.64 5.39 9.46
C TYR A 108 5.59 4.42 10.04
N LYS A 109 5.19 3.46 9.21
CA LYS A 109 4.34 2.33 9.59
C LYS A 109 5.10 1.03 9.47
N VAL A 110 4.91 0.13 10.44
CA VAL A 110 5.53 -1.20 10.45
C VAL A 110 4.51 -2.24 10.00
N TYR A 111 4.94 -3.13 9.11
CA TYR A 111 4.15 -4.25 8.61
C TYR A 111 4.92 -5.56 8.81
N ARG A 112 4.21 -6.60 9.21
CA ARG A 112 4.69 -7.98 9.31
C ARG A 112 4.22 -8.76 8.09
N ILE A 113 5.10 -9.59 7.53
CA ILE A 113 4.77 -10.58 6.51
C ILE A 113 4.21 -11.80 7.23
N VAL A 114 2.96 -12.14 6.96
CA VAL A 114 2.26 -13.27 7.56
C VAL A 114 2.64 -14.57 6.82
N PRO A 115 3.18 -15.58 7.52
CA PRO A 115 3.42 -16.91 6.96
C PRO A 115 2.14 -17.54 6.43
N GLU A 116 2.19 -18.32 5.34
CA GLU A 116 0.99 -18.87 4.67
C GLU A 116 0.08 -19.68 5.61
N GLU A 117 0.65 -20.34 6.61
CA GLU A 117 -0.04 -21.06 7.68
C GLU A 117 -0.87 -20.17 8.62
N GLU A 118 -0.50 -18.90 8.80
CA GLU A 118 -1.21 -17.91 9.62
C GLU A 118 -2.18 -17.04 8.80
N GLN A 119 -2.15 -17.15 7.46
CA GLN A 119 -2.96 -16.32 6.57
C GLN A 119 -4.44 -16.70 6.68
N LYS A 120 -5.20 -15.90 7.43
CA LYS A 120 -6.66 -16.02 7.47
C LYS A 120 -7.20 -15.59 6.11
N CYS A 121 -7.87 -16.50 5.40
CA CYS A 121 -8.61 -16.18 4.17
C CYS A 121 -9.61 -15.05 4.43
N THR A 122 -9.26 -13.82 4.08
CA THR A 122 -10.20 -12.71 4.07
C THR A 122 -11.08 -12.85 2.83
N CYS A 123 -12.14 -13.65 2.96
CA CYS A 123 -13.23 -13.67 2.00
C CYS A 123 -13.72 -12.24 1.78
N VAL A 124 -13.90 -11.87 0.51
CA VAL A 124 -14.11 -10.52 -0.06
C VAL A 124 -15.33 -9.73 0.45
N LEU A 125 -16.06 -10.21 1.46
CA LEU A 125 -17.31 -9.60 1.93
C LEU A 125 -17.14 -8.43 2.93
N CYS A 126 -15.97 -8.21 3.55
CA CYS A 126 -15.81 -7.16 4.58
C CYS A 126 -15.22 -5.82 4.10
N CYS A 127 -14.83 -5.65 2.83
CA CYS A 127 -14.16 -4.42 2.37
C CYS A 127 -15.09 -3.19 2.15
N PHE A 128 -16.40 -3.29 2.38
CA PHE A 128 -17.32 -2.16 2.17
C PHE A 128 -17.41 -1.17 3.34
N PHE A 129 -16.84 -1.46 4.52
CA PHE A 129 -17.11 -0.64 5.71
C PHE A 129 -15.97 0.24 6.26
N ILE A 130 -14.80 0.32 5.62
CA ILE A 130 -13.75 1.26 6.10
C ILE A 130 -13.36 2.26 5.01
N PHE A 131 -14.31 3.14 4.71
CA PHE A 131 -14.04 4.54 4.42
C PHE A 131 -15.27 5.37 4.81
N PRO A 132 -15.17 6.32 5.74
CA PRO A 132 -16.21 7.32 5.91
C PRO A 132 -16.26 8.15 4.63
N ARG A 133 -17.32 7.93 3.86
CA ARG A 133 -17.70 8.72 2.69
C ARG A 133 -18.06 10.10 3.21
N ASN A 134 -17.13 11.06 3.12
CA ASN A 134 -17.42 12.43 3.53
C ASN A 134 -18.53 12.98 2.63
N ASN A 135 -19.56 13.49 3.30
CA ASN A 135 -20.81 13.94 2.74
C ASN A 135 -20.60 15.06 1.70
N ARG A 136 -21.13 14.87 0.49
CA ARG A 136 -21.57 15.97 -0.36
C ARG A 136 -22.77 15.49 -1.21
N ASN A 137 -23.94 15.72 -0.62
CA ASN A 137 -25.21 16.10 -1.24
C ASN A 137 -25.77 15.22 -2.38
N SER A 138 -26.72 14.38 -1.95
CA SER A 138 -28.10 14.27 -2.45
C SER A 138 -28.36 14.05 -3.94
N THR A 139 -29.09 12.95 -4.18
CA THR A 139 -29.85 12.55 -5.37
C THR A 139 -29.07 11.78 -6.43
N GLU A 140 -28.98 10.45 -6.26
CA GLU A 140 -29.14 9.42 -7.32
C GLU A 140 -28.69 8.06 -6.75
N ALA A 141 -29.52 7.53 -5.84
CA ALA A 141 -29.53 6.11 -5.52
C ALA A 141 -30.67 5.50 -6.35
N ASN A 142 -30.33 4.83 -7.45
CA ASN A 142 -31.06 3.68 -8.01
C ASN A 142 -30.52 3.38 -9.41
N SER A 143 -29.77 2.29 -9.55
CA SER A 143 -29.85 1.41 -10.73
C SER A 143 -28.89 0.23 -10.56
N TYR A 144 -29.45 -0.95 -10.29
CA TYR A 144 -28.96 -2.28 -10.70
C TYR A 144 -27.60 -2.76 -10.11
N ALA A 145 -27.50 -3.71 -9.19
CA ALA A 145 -28.31 -4.92 -9.00
C ALA A 145 -28.63 -5.63 -10.33
N ASP A 146 -27.60 -5.95 -11.11
CA ASP A 146 -27.62 -7.13 -11.98
C ASP A 146 -26.54 -8.10 -11.50
N MET A 147 -27.03 -9.25 -11.04
CA MET A 147 -26.31 -10.37 -10.46
C MET A 147 -25.44 -11.09 -11.50
N TYR A 148 -24.11 -11.08 -11.30
CA TYR A 148 -23.15 -12.20 -11.28
C TYR A 148 -21.72 -11.64 -11.43
#